data_AF-A0A8B9JVP4-F1
#
_entry.id   AF-A0A8B9JVP4-F1
#
_cell.length_a   1.000
_cell.length_b   1.000
_cell.length_c   1.000
_cell.angle_alpha   90.00
_cell.angle_beta   90.00
_cell.angle_gamma   90.00
#
_symmetry.space_group_name_H-M   'P 1'
#
loop_
_entity.id
_entity.type
_entity.pdbx_description
1 polymer ?
#
loop_
_entity_poly.entity_id
_entity_poly.type
_entity_poly.pdbx_seq_one_letter_code
_entity_poly.pdbx_strand_id
1 'polypeptide(L)'
;MHIVLYLMFLNIISLGADVNSVTLDGETPLSSLVFLVKESLDGSAEDAAQIGRFCTRAAAILLDHGADPSCCLSAGDGEQWEPSLTQTSLEHFDLLFPLALLLLQRGALFFCSSHGTSCWTGHTLIFVRLKEILQEPVDAAKVTDLLAKAEVLLEIAQMCSLNFPPLSTLSVSSVQELEMVPQILLELQNRLREQEAQPLPLRHLCRAFIRHCLQPWPLEDKLRALPLPDRLKDYLMPEHDRYGLVLLPKQP
;
A
#
# COMPACT_ATOMS: atom_id res chain seq x y z
N MET A 1 14.33 21.79 -5.99
CA MET A 1 14.57 22.31 -4.62
C MET A 1 13.89 21.45 -3.55
N HIS A 2 12.64 20.98 -3.77
CA HIS A 2 11.89 20.13 -2.84
C HIS A 2 12.60 18.83 -2.42
N ILE A 3 13.17 18.05 -3.36
CA ILE A 3 13.85 16.77 -3.04
C ILE A 3 15.00 16.92 -2.03
N VAL A 4 15.74 18.04 -2.07
CA VAL A 4 16.88 18.26 -1.15
C VAL A 4 16.39 18.52 0.28
N LEU A 5 15.30 19.27 0.45
CA LEU A 5 14.64 19.43 1.75
C LEU A 5 14.12 18.09 2.28
N TYR A 6 13.52 17.25 1.41
CA TYR A 6 13.05 15.94 1.83
C TYR A 6 14.18 14.96 2.16
N LEU A 7 15.33 15.02 1.47
CA LEU A 7 16.50 14.23 1.83
C LEU A 7 17.09 14.64 3.19
N MET A 8 17.07 15.94 3.52
CA MET A 8 17.44 16.42 4.84
C MET A 8 16.45 15.93 5.90
N PHE A 9 15.16 15.93 5.60
CA PHE A 9 14.11 15.44 6.50
C PHE A 9 14.25 13.94 6.80
N LEU A 10 14.49 13.11 5.78
CA LEU A 10 14.72 11.66 5.94
C LEU A 10 15.99 11.36 6.75
N ASN A 11 17.03 12.19 6.62
CA ASN A 11 18.24 12.06 7.43
C ASN A 11 17.93 12.32 8.91
N ILE A 12 17.15 13.34 9.23
CA ILE A 12 16.80 13.68 10.61
C ILE A 12 15.89 12.59 11.24
N ILE A 13 15.00 11.96 10.47
CA ILE A 13 14.25 10.77 10.93
C ILE A 13 15.19 9.62 11.31
N SER A 14 16.19 9.33 10.47
CA SER A 14 17.18 8.29 10.78
C SER A 14 18.03 8.61 12.03
N LEU A 15 18.04 9.88 12.47
CA LEU A 15 18.68 10.36 13.71
C LEU A 15 17.70 10.45 14.90
N GLY A 16 16.46 9.96 14.75
CA GLY A 16 15.48 9.86 15.84
C GLY A 16 14.41 10.96 15.87
N ALA A 17 14.19 11.68 14.77
CA ALA A 17 13.07 12.61 14.69
C ALA A 17 11.72 11.88 14.72
N ASP A 18 10.71 12.55 15.29
CA ASP A 18 9.35 12.05 15.35
C ASP A 18 8.72 12.04 13.95
N VAL A 19 8.39 10.85 13.45
CA VAL A 19 7.75 10.67 12.14
C VAL A 19 6.31 11.14 12.08
N ASN A 20 5.67 11.35 13.24
CA ASN A 20 4.31 11.85 13.35
C ASN A 20 4.26 13.36 13.62
N SER A 21 5.41 14.06 13.53
CA SER A 21 5.45 15.51 13.71
C SER A 21 4.57 16.20 12.67
N VAL A 22 3.78 17.18 13.12
CA VAL A 22 2.92 17.99 12.27
C VAL A 22 3.47 19.41 12.12
N THR A 23 3.33 20.00 10.94
CA THR A 23 3.60 21.43 10.73
C THR A 23 2.50 22.29 11.38
N LEU A 24 2.65 23.61 11.37
CA LEU A 24 1.62 24.54 11.83
C LEU A 24 0.30 24.37 11.07
N ASP A 25 0.39 23.93 9.81
CA ASP A 25 -0.75 23.70 8.92
C ASP A 25 -1.26 22.25 9.01
N GLY A 26 -0.73 21.44 9.93
CA GLY A 26 -1.15 20.06 10.14
C GLY A 26 -0.55 19.04 9.16
N GLU A 27 0.40 19.44 8.32
CA GLU A 27 1.05 18.55 7.36
C GLU A 27 1.97 17.57 8.07
N THR A 28 2.00 16.33 7.60
CA THR A 28 2.88 15.26 8.08
C THR A 28 3.88 14.90 7.00
N PRO A 29 4.98 14.19 7.34
CA PRO A 29 5.89 13.66 6.34
C PRO A 29 5.21 12.76 5.31
N LEU A 30 4.16 12.04 5.72
CA LEU A 30 3.37 11.19 4.84
C LEU A 30 2.48 12.00 3.90
N SER A 31 1.84 13.09 4.34
CA SER A 31 1.05 13.93 3.42
C SER A 31 1.92 14.65 2.40
N SER A 32 3.13 15.06 2.80
CA SER A 32 4.12 15.55 1.85
C SER A 32 4.51 14.49 0.79
N LEU A 33 4.61 13.21 1.18
CA LEU A 33 4.81 12.13 0.20
C LEU A 33 3.60 11.90 -0.69
N VAL A 34 2.37 11.99 -0.16
CA VAL A 34 1.15 11.92 -0.97
C VAL A 34 1.17 13.00 -2.05
N PHE A 35 1.54 14.23 -1.69
CA PHE A 35 1.67 15.34 -2.63
C PHE A 35 2.68 15.02 -3.74
N LEU A 36 3.90 14.60 -3.39
CA LEU A 36 4.92 14.23 -4.38
C LEU A 36 4.50 13.07 -5.29
N VAL A 37 3.81 12.07 -4.73
CA VAL A 37 3.28 10.95 -5.51
C VAL A 37 2.26 11.46 -6.52
N LYS A 38 1.34 12.35 -6.13
CA LYS A 38 0.38 12.95 -7.05
C LYS A 38 1.07 13.77 -8.14
N GLU A 39 2.03 14.62 -7.80
CA GLU A 39 2.83 15.35 -8.79
C GLU A 39 3.53 14.40 -9.78
N SER A 40 3.97 13.23 -9.32
CA SER A 40 4.60 12.22 -10.19
C SER A 40 3.64 11.60 -11.19
N LEU A 41 2.33 11.54 -10.89
CA LEU A 41 1.32 10.99 -11.80
C LEU A 41 1.07 11.92 -12.99
N ASP A 42 1.22 13.24 -12.79
CA ASP A 42 1.04 14.27 -13.84
C ASP A 42 2.34 14.63 -14.56
N GLY A 43 3.47 14.08 -14.12
CA GLY A 43 4.81 14.39 -14.62
C GLY A 43 5.19 13.65 -15.91
N SER A 44 6.37 13.97 -16.45
CA SER A 44 6.97 13.19 -17.54
C SER A 44 7.32 11.77 -17.07
N ALA A 45 7.47 10.81 -17.99
CA ALA A 45 7.85 9.44 -17.61
C ALA A 45 9.18 9.36 -16.85
N GLU A 46 10.12 10.27 -17.15
CA GLU A 46 11.41 10.35 -16.45
C GLU A 46 11.25 10.90 -15.02
N ASP A 47 10.51 12.00 -14.87
CA ASP A 47 10.22 12.60 -13.58
C ASP A 47 9.41 11.64 -12.69
N ALA A 48 8.39 11.00 -13.25
CA ALA A 48 7.57 10.00 -12.58
C ALA A 48 8.43 8.85 -12.05
N ALA A 49 9.38 8.34 -12.85
CA ALA A 49 10.29 7.29 -12.43
C ALA A 49 11.24 7.74 -11.32
N GLN A 50 11.78 8.97 -11.39
CA GLN A 50 12.69 9.50 -10.37
C GLN A 50 11.96 9.80 -9.06
N ILE A 51 10.82 10.49 -9.12
CA ILE A 51 10.00 10.82 -7.97
C ILE A 51 9.43 9.55 -7.35
N GLY A 52 8.98 8.57 -8.15
CA GLY A 52 8.50 7.29 -7.67
C GLY A 52 9.55 6.50 -6.89
N ARG A 53 10.80 6.44 -7.38
CA ARG A 53 11.93 5.83 -6.64
C ARG A 53 12.19 6.54 -5.32
N PHE A 54 12.15 7.86 -5.33
CA PHE A 54 12.31 8.67 -4.13
C PHE A 54 11.20 8.37 -3.11
N CYS A 55 9.92 8.44 -3.53
CA CYS A 55 8.77 8.21 -2.68
C CYS A 55 8.76 6.80 -2.09
N THR A 56 9.13 5.78 -2.88
CA THR A 56 9.26 4.39 -2.40
C THR A 56 10.30 4.28 -1.28
N ARG A 57 11.47 4.91 -1.46
CA ARG A 57 12.52 4.89 -0.44
C ARG A 57 12.13 5.69 0.81
N ALA A 58 11.53 6.85 0.63
CA ALA A 58 11.06 7.70 1.71
C ALA A 58 9.98 7.01 2.54
N ALA A 59 9.00 6.38 1.88
CA ALA A 59 7.97 5.58 2.52
C ALA A 59 8.57 4.44 3.33
N ALA A 60 9.53 3.68 2.78
CA ALA A 60 10.21 2.62 3.53
C ALA A 60 10.83 3.13 4.83
N ILE A 61 11.53 4.27 4.81
CA ILE A 61 12.13 4.88 6.00
C ILE A 61 11.06 5.31 7.00
N LEU A 62 9.98 5.96 6.55
CA LEU A 62 8.91 6.40 7.46
C LEU A 62 8.22 5.22 8.16
N LEU A 63 7.93 4.15 7.42
CA LEU A 63 7.36 2.91 7.96
C LEU A 63 8.33 2.22 8.92
N ASP A 64 9.63 2.29 8.62
CA ASP A 64 10.70 1.80 9.49
C ASP A 64 10.71 2.48 10.85
N HIS A 65 10.22 3.71 10.91
CA HIS A 65 10.12 4.47 12.14
C HIS A 65 8.68 4.54 12.69
N GLY A 66 7.75 3.72 12.15
CA GLY A 66 6.41 3.54 12.71
C GLY A 66 5.34 4.53 12.22
N ALA A 67 5.59 5.24 11.12
CA ALA A 67 4.57 6.08 10.50
C ALA A 67 3.40 5.22 9.99
N ASP A 68 2.16 5.68 10.14
CA ASP A 68 0.97 5.00 9.65
C ASP A 68 0.55 5.53 8.27
N PRO A 69 0.78 4.78 7.17
CA PRO A 69 0.48 5.23 5.81
C PRO A 69 -1.01 5.13 5.45
N SER A 70 -1.87 4.65 6.35
CA SER A 70 -3.30 4.39 6.09
C SER A 70 -4.21 5.43 6.77
N CYS A 71 -3.63 6.42 7.43
CA CYS A 71 -4.33 7.53 8.07
C CYS A 71 -4.67 8.62 7.04
N CYS A 72 -5.96 8.92 6.84
CA CYS A 72 -6.38 10.10 6.07
C CYS A 72 -6.30 11.33 6.97
N LEU A 73 -5.84 12.46 6.44
CA LEU A 73 -5.81 13.72 7.19
C LEU A 73 -7.14 14.45 7.07
N SER A 74 -7.64 14.94 8.20
CA SER A 74 -8.73 15.92 8.19
C SER A 74 -8.18 17.21 7.62
N ALA A 75 -8.77 17.68 6.53
CA ALA A 75 -8.62 19.09 6.20
C ALA A 75 -9.38 19.89 7.28
N GLY A 76 -8.79 20.97 7.77
CA GLY A 76 -9.48 21.90 8.65
C GLY A 76 -10.68 22.53 7.93
N ASP A 77 -11.66 23.00 8.72
CA ASP A 77 -12.73 23.92 8.33
C ASP A 77 -13.26 23.81 6.89
N GLY A 78 -13.91 22.69 6.57
CA GLY A 78 -14.78 22.57 5.39
C GLY A 78 -14.11 22.11 4.09
N GLU A 79 -12.82 21.77 4.11
CA GLU A 79 -12.11 21.19 2.97
C GLU A 79 -12.21 19.65 2.90
N GLN A 80 -11.95 19.10 1.71
CA GLN A 80 -12.03 17.68 1.41
C GLN A 80 -10.86 16.92 2.04
N TRP A 81 -11.13 15.78 2.69
CA TRP A 81 -10.12 14.93 3.33
C TRP A 81 -8.96 14.61 2.39
N GLU A 82 -7.73 14.78 2.86
CA GLU A 82 -6.57 14.36 2.08
C GLU A 82 -6.42 12.84 2.15
N PRO A 83 -6.30 12.17 0.98
CA PRO A 83 -6.16 10.72 0.94
C PRO A 83 -4.81 10.30 1.57
N SER A 84 -4.83 9.15 2.25
CA SER A 84 -3.62 8.55 2.80
C SER A 84 -2.69 8.05 1.68
N LEU A 85 -1.40 7.84 2.01
CA LEU A 85 -0.44 7.26 1.05
C LEU A 85 -0.88 5.88 0.55
N THR A 86 -1.46 5.06 1.42
CA THR A 86 -2.01 3.75 1.05
C THR A 86 -3.20 3.89 0.11
N GLN A 87 -4.12 4.82 0.42
CA GLN A 87 -5.27 5.09 -0.42
C GLN A 87 -4.84 5.52 -1.83
N THR A 88 -4.01 6.56 -1.95
CA THR A 88 -3.53 7.05 -3.25
C THR A 88 -2.77 5.97 -4.02
N SER A 89 -1.95 5.16 -3.34
CA SER A 89 -1.21 4.05 -3.98
C SER A 89 -2.13 2.96 -4.53
N LEU A 90 -3.25 2.67 -3.86
CA LEU A 90 -4.24 1.69 -4.31
C LEU A 90 -5.19 2.24 -5.38
N GLU A 91 -5.55 3.52 -5.31
CA GLU A 91 -6.33 4.22 -6.35
C GLU A 91 -5.61 4.26 -7.69
N HIS A 92 -4.27 4.35 -7.68
CA HIS A 92 -3.44 4.38 -8.89
C HIS A 92 -2.48 3.19 -8.96
N PHE A 93 -2.91 2.01 -8.49
CA PHE A 93 -2.03 0.85 -8.36
C PHE A 93 -1.42 0.37 -9.68
N ASP A 94 -2.04 0.66 -10.81
CA ASP A 94 -1.53 0.36 -12.16
C ASP A 94 -0.19 1.07 -12.43
N LEU A 95 -0.04 2.28 -11.89
CA LEU A 95 1.14 3.15 -12.02
C LEU A 95 2.04 3.09 -10.78
N LEU A 96 1.46 2.96 -9.59
CA LEU A 96 2.14 2.97 -8.29
C LEU A 96 2.34 1.58 -7.69
N PHE A 97 2.27 0.52 -8.51
CA PHE A 97 2.36 -0.87 -8.07
C PHE A 97 3.53 -1.14 -7.09
N PRO A 98 4.78 -0.70 -7.34
CA PRO A 98 5.89 -0.97 -6.43
C PRO A 98 5.69 -0.31 -5.06
N LEU A 99 5.11 0.88 -5.02
CA LEU A 99 4.81 1.59 -3.79
C LEU A 99 3.66 0.91 -3.04
N ALA A 100 2.55 0.60 -3.71
CA ALA A 100 1.42 -0.11 -3.12
C ALA A 100 1.86 -1.46 -2.51
N LEU A 101 2.66 -2.22 -3.25
CA LEU A 101 3.21 -3.49 -2.77
C LEU A 101 4.09 -3.31 -1.53
N LEU A 102 5.01 -2.33 -1.54
CA LEU A 102 5.86 -2.01 -0.39
C LEU A 102 5.03 -1.68 0.85
N LEU A 103 4.00 -0.83 0.72
CA LEU A 103 3.15 -0.41 1.83
C LEU A 103 2.46 -1.62 2.48
N LEU A 104 1.82 -2.48 1.68
CA LEU A 104 1.13 -3.67 2.18
C LEU A 104 2.09 -4.67 2.81
N GLN A 105 3.24 -4.91 2.19
CA GLN A 105 4.29 -5.75 2.77
C GLN A 105 4.76 -5.19 4.12
N ARG A 106 4.85 -3.86 4.27
CA ARG A 106 5.26 -3.21 5.52
C ARG A 106 4.17 -3.18 6.59
N GLY A 107 2.98 -3.69 6.28
CA GLY A 107 1.86 -3.85 7.21
C GLY A 107 0.88 -2.68 7.22
N ALA A 108 0.86 -1.87 6.15
CA ALA A 108 -0.19 -0.89 5.95
C ALA A 108 -1.58 -1.55 6.05
N LEU A 109 -2.54 -0.84 6.63
CA LEU A 109 -3.92 -1.33 6.71
C LEU A 109 -4.59 -1.23 5.35
N PHE A 110 -5.41 -2.23 5.03
CA PHE A 110 -6.20 -2.28 3.80
C PHE A 110 -7.53 -1.51 3.91
N PHE A 111 -7.60 -0.55 4.83
CA PHE A 111 -8.71 0.36 5.12
C PHE A 111 -8.18 1.57 5.90
N CYS A 112 -8.99 2.62 6.05
CA CYS A 112 -8.59 3.81 6.79
C CYS A 112 -8.31 3.51 8.27
N SER A 113 -7.12 3.81 8.76
CA SER A 113 -6.78 3.57 10.18
C SER A 113 -7.57 4.47 11.13
N SER A 114 -7.89 5.69 10.72
CA SER A 114 -8.62 6.68 11.54
C SER A 114 -10.14 6.49 11.52
N HIS A 115 -10.70 6.13 10.37
CA HIS A 115 -12.16 6.12 10.16
C HIS A 115 -12.73 4.73 9.91
N GLY A 116 -11.88 3.70 9.81
CA GLY A 116 -12.30 2.34 9.54
C GLY A 116 -12.75 2.10 8.10
N THR A 117 -13.46 0.99 7.89
CA THR A 117 -13.89 0.52 6.56
C THR A 117 -15.00 1.35 5.93
N SER A 118 -15.64 2.25 6.67
CA SER A 118 -16.67 3.16 6.14
C SER A 118 -16.11 4.31 5.32
N CYS A 119 -14.83 4.66 5.52
CA CYS A 119 -14.16 5.71 4.76
C CYS A 119 -13.64 5.17 3.43
N TRP A 120 -12.78 4.16 3.48
CA TRP A 120 -12.33 3.42 2.30
C TRP A 120 -11.86 2.02 2.68
N THR A 121 -11.90 1.12 1.70
CA THR A 121 -11.24 -0.19 1.76
C THR A 121 -10.46 -0.42 0.48
N GLY A 122 -9.33 -1.12 0.56
CA GLY A 122 -8.52 -1.40 -0.61
C GLY A 122 -9.25 -2.20 -1.69
N HIS A 123 -10.24 -3.01 -1.30
CA HIS A 123 -11.16 -3.67 -2.24
C HIS A 123 -11.87 -2.66 -3.14
N THR A 124 -12.52 -1.66 -2.54
CA THR A 124 -13.25 -0.63 -3.28
C THR A 124 -12.31 0.12 -4.22
N LEU A 125 -11.14 0.55 -3.73
CA LEU A 125 -10.18 1.34 -4.51
C LEU A 125 -9.68 0.58 -5.75
N ILE A 126 -9.24 -0.68 -5.56
CA ILE A 126 -8.75 -1.53 -6.66
C ILE A 126 -9.86 -1.77 -7.68
N PHE A 127 -11.07 -2.13 -7.24
CA PHE A 127 -12.18 -2.44 -8.15
C PHE A 127 -12.70 -1.23 -8.92
N VAL A 128 -12.74 -0.05 -8.29
CA VAL A 128 -13.08 1.21 -8.98
C VAL A 128 -12.05 1.51 -10.07
N ARG A 129 -10.76 1.46 -9.73
CA ARG A 129 -9.70 1.71 -10.70
C ARG A 129 -9.70 0.72 -11.86
N LEU A 130 -9.92 -0.56 -11.56
CA LEU A 130 -10.09 -1.60 -12.58
C LEU A 130 -11.27 -1.31 -13.51
N LYS A 131 -12.43 -0.90 -12.96
CA LYS A 131 -13.61 -0.56 -13.74
C LYS A 131 -13.32 0.61 -14.69
N GLU A 132 -12.69 1.68 -14.20
CA GLU A 132 -12.32 2.85 -15.00
C GLU A 132 -11.43 2.47 -16.19
N ILE A 133 -10.35 1.72 -15.95
CA ILE A 133 -9.41 1.35 -17.00
C ILE A 133 -10.06 0.42 -18.04
N LEU A 134 -10.92 -0.51 -17.59
CA LEU A 134 -11.56 -1.49 -18.47
C LEU A 134 -12.75 -0.94 -19.27
N GLN A 135 -13.23 0.26 -18.97
CA GLN A 135 -14.20 0.96 -19.80
C GLN A 135 -13.56 1.52 -21.09
N GLU A 136 -12.26 1.74 -21.08
CA GLU A 136 -11.50 2.16 -22.26
C GLU A 136 -11.08 0.95 -23.12
N PRO A 137 -10.88 1.14 -24.44
CA PRO A 137 -10.32 0.09 -25.30
C PRO A 137 -8.86 -0.16 -24.94
N VAL A 138 -8.62 -1.17 -24.11
CA VAL A 138 -7.29 -1.59 -23.67
C VAL A 138 -6.89 -2.91 -24.31
N ASP A 139 -5.61 -3.08 -24.65
CA ASP A 139 -5.11 -4.34 -25.19
C ASP A 139 -5.16 -5.49 -24.15
N ALA A 140 -5.24 -6.73 -24.64
CA ALA A 140 -5.38 -7.91 -23.78
C ALA A 140 -4.15 -8.11 -22.86
N ALA A 141 -2.97 -7.66 -23.29
CA ALA A 141 -1.73 -7.80 -22.52
C ALA A 141 -1.76 -6.91 -21.27
N LYS A 142 -2.16 -5.63 -21.42
CA LYS A 142 -2.31 -4.66 -20.35
C LYS A 142 -3.46 -5.04 -19.40
N VAL A 143 -4.57 -5.59 -19.91
CA VAL A 143 -5.63 -6.14 -19.06
C VAL A 143 -5.09 -7.28 -18.19
N THR A 144 -4.31 -8.18 -18.77
CA THR A 144 -3.70 -9.31 -18.04
C THR A 144 -2.72 -8.84 -16.97
N ASP A 145 -1.83 -7.89 -17.30
CA ASP A 145 -0.90 -7.28 -16.33
C ASP A 145 -1.63 -6.59 -15.19
N LEU A 146 -2.67 -5.82 -15.51
CA LEU A 146 -3.47 -5.08 -14.54
C LEU A 146 -4.16 -6.02 -13.53
N LEU A 147 -4.77 -7.10 -14.03
CA LEU A 147 -5.41 -8.11 -13.18
C LEU A 147 -4.39 -8.85 -12.33
N ALA A 148 -3.24 -9.21 -12.90
CA ALA A 148 -2.16 -9.85 -12.15
C ALA A 148 -1.71 -8.95 -10.99
N LYS A 149 -1.47 -7.65 -11.25
CA LYS A 149 -1.12 -6.67 -10.21
C LYS A 149 -2.18 -6.58 -9.11
N ALA A 150 -3.46 -6.49 -9.49
CA ALA A 150 -4.56 -6.45 -8.53
C ALA A 150 -4.59 -7.71 -7.64
N GLU A 151 -4.44 -8.89 -8.24
CA GLU A 151 -4.39 -10.17 -7.52
C GLU A 151 -3.21 -10.22 -6.55
N VAL A 152 -2.01 -9.78 -6.96
CA VAL A 152 -0.85 -9.70 -6.06
C VAL A 152 -1.12 -8.80 -4.86
N LEU A 153 -1.69 -7.61 -5.08
CA LEU A 153 -1.97 -6.68 -3.98
C LEU A 153 -3.00 -7.24 -3.00
N LEU A 154 -4.06 -7.88 -3.51
CA LEU A 154 -5.09 -8.53 -2.70
C LEU A 154 -4.50 -9.69 -1.88
N GLU A 155 -3.67 -10.53 -2.50
CA GLU A 155 -2.99 -11.65 -1.83
C GLU A 155 -2.05 -11.15 -0.72
N ILE A 156 -1.22 -10.15 -1.03
CA ILE A 156 -0.27 -9.57 -0.07
C ILE A 156 -1.00 -8.91 1.09
N ALA A 157 -2.06 -8.15 0.83
CA ALA A 157 -2.88 -7.54 1.88
C ALA A 157 -3.47 -8.61 2.81
N GLN A 158 -4.04 -9.67 2.24
CA GLN A 158 -4.60 -10.78 3.02
C GLN A 158 -3.54 -11.51 3.84
N MET A 159 -2.31 -11.64 3.34
CA MET A 159 -1.21 -12.30 4.05
C MET A 159 -0.54 -11.43 5.11
N CYS A 160 -0.56 -10.10 4.96
CA CYS A 160 0.20 -9.17 5.80
C CYS A 160 -0.65 -8.40 6.80
N SER A 161 -1.97 -8.30 6.59
CA SER A 161 -2.90 -7.60 7.48
C SER A 161 -3.58 -8.57 8.46
N LEU A 162 -3.57 -8.24 9.75
CA LEU A 162 -4.35 -8.98 10.77
C LEU A 162 -5.85 -8.75 10.65
N ASN A 163 -6.24 -7.55 10.21
CA ASN A 163 -7.62 -7.11 10.10
C ASN A 163 -7.96 -6.87 8.62
N PHE A 164 -7.90 -7.93 7.81
CA PHE A 164 -8.28 -7.82 6.41
C PHE A 164 -9.82 -7.62 6.31
N PRO A 165 -10.31 -6.54 5.68
CA PRO A 165 -11.75 -6.30 5.55
C PRO A 165 -12.43 -7.42 4.75
N PRO A 166 -13.62 -7.90 5.14
CA PRO A 166 -14.32 -8.90 4.37
C PRO A 166 -14.77 -8.34 3.02
N LEU A 167 -14.92 -9.18 1.98
CA LEU A 167 -15.36 -8.72 0.66
C LEU A 167 -16.76 -8.12 0.69
N SER A 168 -17.56 -8.39 1.71
CA SER A 168 -18.85 -7.70 1.92
C SER A 168 -18.71 -6.20 2.13
N THR A 169 -17.53 -5.68 2.53
CA THR A 169 -17.25 -4.24 2.58
C THR A 169 -17.08 -3.62 1.20
N LEU A 170 -16.98 -4.46 0.16
CA LEU A 170 -17.25 -4.09 -1.22
C LEU A 170 -18.78 -3.90 -1.37
N SER A 171 -19.38 -3.14 -0.45
CA SER A 171 -20.79 -2.81 -0.48
C SER A 171 -20.95 -1.68 -1.49
N VAL A 172 -21.55 -2.07 -2.60
CA VAL A 172 -22.04 -1.25 -3.71
C VAL A 172 -22.92 -0.12 -3.16
N SER A 173 -22.31 1.01 -2.85
CA SER A 173 -22.98 2.32 -2.80
C SER A 173 -22.49 3.11 -4.01
N SER A 174 -22.73 2.60 -5.21
CA SER A 174 -23.77 3.15 -6.08
C SER A 174 -24.48 2.03 -6.87
N VAL A 175 -25.57 1.47 -6.32
CA VAL A 175 -26.50 0.56 -7.03
C VAL A 175 -27.15 1.23 -8.27
N GLN A 176 -26.90 2.52 -8.49
CA GLN A 176 -27.31 3.26 -9.69
C GLN A 176 -26.25 3.25 -10.81
N GLU A 177 -25.02 2.76 -10.59
CA GLU A 177 -23.93 2.69 -11.59
C GLU A 177 -23.64 1.26 -12.07
N LEU A 178 -24.66 0.40 -12.06
CA LEU A 178 -24.66 -0.93 -12.68
C LEU A 178 -24.72 -0.89 -14.21
N GLU A 179 -24.41 0.26 -14.83
CA GLU A 179 -24.08 0.32 -16.25
C GLU A 179 -22.76 -0.42 -16.47
N MET A 180 -22.92 -1.68 -16.89
CA MET A 180 -21.91 -2.58 -17.44
C MET A 180 -20.61 -2.72 -16.62
N VAL A 181 -20.68 -3.42 -15.50
CA VAL A 181 -19.46 -3.99 -14.89
C VAL A 181 -18.86 -5.00 -15.88
N PRO A 182 -17.59 -4.85 -16.29
CA PRO A 182 -16.93 -5.81 -17.18
C PRO A 182 -16.99 -7.23 -16.62
N GLN A 183 -17.32 -8.22 -17.46
CA GLN A 183 -17.45 -9.62 -17.06
C GLN A 183 -16.22 -10.16 -16.32
N ILE A 184 -15.03 -9.71 -16.71
CA ILE A 184 -13.77 -10.12 -16.09
C ILE A 184 -13.64 -9.66 -14.63
N LEU A 185 -14.26 -8.55 -14.25
CA LEU A 185 -14.32 -8.10 -12.85
C LEU A 185 -15.30 -8.91 -12.01
N LEU A 186 -16.42 -9.35 -12.62
CA LEU A 186 -17.35 -10.27 -11.96
C LEU A 186 -16.67 -11.62 -11.69
N GLU A 187 -15.86 -12.11 -12.64
CA GLU A 187 -15.08 -13.33 -12.46
C GLU A 187 -14.04 -13.18 -11.33
N LEU A 188 -13.28 -12.07 -11.30
CA LEU A 188 -12.35 -11.79 -10.21
C LEU A 188 -13.08 -11.74 -8.86
N GLN A 189 -14.21 -11.03 -8.78
CA GLN A 189 -15.00 -10.94 -7.54
C GLN A 189 -15.49 -12.31 -7.06
N ASN A 190 -15.95 -13.16 -7.98
CA ASN A 190 -16.39 -14.51 -7.64
C ASN A 190 -15.24 -15.37 -7.12
N ARG A 191 -14.05 -15.32 -7.77
CA ARG A 191 -12.85 -16.02 -7.28
C ARG A 191 -12.47 -15.58 -5.86
N LEU A 192 -12.46 -14.28 -5.61
CA LEU A 192 -12.14 -13.75 -4.28
C LEU A 192 -13.16 -14.22 -3.23
N ARG A 193 -14.46 -14.25 -3.57
CA ARG A 193 -15.51 -14.74 -2.67
C ARG A 193 -15.34 -16.22 -2.33
N GLU A 194 -14.97 -17.04 -3.32
CA GLU A 194 -14.64 -18.45 -3.10
C GLU A 194 -13.41 -18.62 -2.21
N GLN A 195 -12.40 -17.76 -2.35
CA GLN A 195 -11.22 -17.75 -1.50
C GLN A 195 -11.53 -17.31 -0.06
N GLU A 196 -12.36 -16.29 0.13
CA GLU A 196 -12.80 -15.82 1.46
C GLU A 196 -13.59 -16.88 2.22
N ALA A 197 -14.35 -17.73 1.51
CA ALA A 197 -15.05 -18.87 2.11
C ALA A 197 -14.11 -19.96 2.63
N GLN A 198 -12.84 -19.94 2.25
CA GLN A 198 -11.83 -20.90 2.71
C GLN A 198 -11.02 -20.32 3.87
N PRO A 199 -10.75 -21.09 4.93
CA PRO A 199 -9.90 -20.62 6.01
C PRO A 199 -8.48 -20.38 5.49
N LEU A 200 -7.89 -19.25 5.89
CA LEU A 200 -6.49 -18.95 5.57
C LEU A 200 -5.57 -20.05 6.13
N PRO A 201 -4.54 -20.47 5.37
CA PRO A 201 -3.54 -21.39 5.89
C PRO A 201 -2.94 -20.85 7.19
N LEU A 202 -2.79 -21.71 8.21
CA LEU A 202 -2.26 -21.33 9.52
C LEU A 202 -0.92 -20.58 9.42
N ARG A 203 -0.07 -20.96 8.45
CA ARG A 203 1.19 -20.28 8.17
C ARG A 203 1.03 -18.79 7.85
N HIS A 204 -0.03 -18.37 7.14
CA HIS A 204 -0.29 -16.98 6.79
C HIS A 204 -0.72 -16.20 8.03
N LEU A 205 -1.64 -16.77 8.82
CA LEU A 205 -2.08 -16.18 10.09
C LEU A 205 -0.91 -16.00 11.06
N CYS A 206 -0.07 -17.03 11.22
CA CYS A 206 1.13 -16.95 12.05
C CYS A 206 2.13 -15.92 11.51
N ARG A 207 2.33 -15.84 10.18
CA ARG A 207 3.21 -14.85 9.55
C ARG A 207 2.75 -13.43 9.87
N ALA A 208 1.48 -13.12 9.64
CA ALA A 208 0.90 -11.81 9.93
C ALA A 208 1.04 -11.46 11.42
N PHE A 209 0.69 -12.39 12.32
CA PHE A 209 0.76 -12.19 13.76
C PHE A 209 2.19 -11.95 14.25
N ILE A 210 3.15 -12.79 13.84
CA ILE A 210 4.55 -12.64 14.25
C ILE A 210 5.11 -11.31 13.73
N ARG A 211 4.84 -10.95 12.47
CA ARG A 211 5.30 -9.68 11.90
C ARG A 211 4.71 -8.47 12.63
N HIS A 212 3.43 -8.53 13.00
CA HIS A 212 2.81 -7.50 13.82
C HIS A 212 3.47 -7.35 15.20
N CYS A 213 3.78 -8.47 15.88
CA CYS A 213 4.51 -8.43 17.16
C CYS A 213 5.93 -7.86 17.05
N LEU A 214 6.53 -7.87 15.84
CA LEU A 214 7.86 -7.35 15.60
C LEU A 214 7.87 -5.88 15.16
N GLN A 215 6.71 -5.26 14.93
CA GLN A 215 6.62 -3.82 14.64
C GLN A 215 7.08 -2.97 15.85
N PRO A 216 7.53 -1.71 15.63
CA PRO A 216 7.81 -1.08 14.34
C PRO A 216 9.04 -1.71 13.67
N TRP A 217 9.31 -1.37 12.42
CA TRP A 217 10.47 -1.88 11.69
C TRP A 217 11.78 -1.23 12.20
N PRO A 218 13.00 -1.58 11.71
CA PRO A 218 13.36 -2.59 10.72
C PRO A 218 13.16 -4.02 11.25
N LEU A 219 12.44 -4.83 10.46
CA LEU A 219 12.10 -6.21 10.81
C LEU A 219 13.32 -7.14 10.77
N GLU A 220 14.28 -6.86 9.87
CA GLU A 220 15.43 -7.72 9.59
C GLU A 220 16.29 -7.96 10.82
N ASP A 221 16.65 -6.90 11.54
CA ASP A 221 17.56 -7.02 12.68
C ASP A 221 16.86 -7.65 13.88
N LYS A 222 15.56 -7.36 14.07
CA LYS A 222 14.71 -8.04 15.04
C LYS A 222 14.61 -9.53 14.73
N LEU A 223 14.30 -9.91 13.47
CA LEU A 223 14.21 -11.31 13.05
C LEU A 223 15.53 -12.06 13.21
N ARG A 224 16.67 -11.42 12.85
CA ARG A 224 17.99 -12.03 13.02
C ARG A 224 18.30 -12.34 14.48
N ALA A 225 17.91 -11.45 15.39
CA ALA A 225 18.10 -11.61 16.83
C ALA A 225 17.21 -12.70 17.45
N LEU A 226 16.12 -13.11 16.78
CA LEU A 226 15.26 -14.16 17.31
C LEU A 226 15.93 -15.55 17.24
N PRO A 227 15.71 -16.41 18.25
CA PRO A 227 16.18 -17.80 18.25
C PRO A 227 15.28 -18.69 17.38
N LEU A 228 15.05 -18.31 16.12
CA LEU A 228 14.26 -19.05 15.14
C LEU A 228 15.15 -19.74 14.11
N PRO A 229 14.71 -20.87 13.52
CA PRO A 229 15.40 -21.46 12.37
C PRO A 229 15.44 -20.50 11.18
N ASP A 230 16.53 -20.53 10.39
CA ASP A 230 16.73 -19.61 9.26
C ASP A 230 15.59 -19.67 8.25
N ARG A 231 15.08 -20.87 7.93
CA ARG A 231 13.92 -21.04 7.05
C ARG A 231 12.67 -20.28 7.52
N LEU A 232 12.47 -20.16 8.83
CA LEU A 232 11.35 -19.40 9.38
C LEU A 232 11.63 -17.90 9.32
N LYS A 233 12.87 -17.48 9.55
CA LYS A 233 13.29 -16.07 9.37
C LYS A 233 13.08 -15.64 7.92
N ASP A 234 13.47 -16.47 6.95
CA ASP A 234 13.27 -16.23 5.53
C ASP A 234 11.78 -16.14 5.17
N TYR A 235 10.95 -17.02 5.74
CA TYR A 235 9.50 -16.97 5.53
C TYR A 235 8.85 -15.72 6.12
N LEU A 236 9.37 -15.24 7.25
CA LEU A 236 8.89 -14.02 7.90
C LEU A 236 9.38 -12.76 7.21
N MET A 237 10.35 -12.82 6.30
CA MET A 237 10.81 -11.67 5.53
C MET A 237 9.76 -11.23 4.49
N PRO A 238 9.77 -9.95 4.08
CA PRO A 238 8.97 -9.46 2.96
C PRO A 238 9.37 -10.15 1.66
N GLU A 239 8.42 -10.29 0.74
CA GLU A 239 8.66 -10.95 -0.54
C GLU A 239 9.37 -9.99 -1.50
N HIS A 240 10.69 -9.91 -1.38
CA HIS A 240 11.52 -9.05 -2.21
C HIS A 240 11.73 -9.64 -3.63
N ASP A 241 11.84 -10.97 -3.74
CA ASP A 241 12.24 -11.63 -4.99
C ASP A 241 11.08 -12.11 -5.88
N ARG A 242 9.88 -12.31 -5.31
CA ARG A 242 8.74 -12.88 -6.07
C ARG A 242 8.02 -11.88 -6.97
N TYR A 243 8.11 -10.59 -6.66
CA TYR A 243 7.37 -9.53 -7.36
C TYR A 243 8.27 -8.37 -7.82
N GLY A 244 9.59 -8.60 -7.89
CA GLY A 244 10.53 -7.66 -8.51
C GLY A 244 10.89 -6.42 -7.69
N LEU A 245 10.77 -6.46 -6.35
CA LEU A 245 11.30 -5.39 -5.50
C LEU A 245 12.82 -5.58 -5.32
N VAL A 246 13.58 -5.17 -6.33
CA VAL A 246 15.04 -4.99 -6.18
C VAL A 246 15.28 -3.81 -5.25
N LEU A 247 15.32 -4.06 -3.95
CA LEU A 247 16.05 -3.19 -3.04
C LEU A 247 17.53 -3.40 -3.32
N LEU A 248 18.17 -2.36 -3.86
CA LEU A 248 19.61 -2.32 -4.12
C LEU A 248 20.41 -2.75 -2.88
N PRO A 249 21.61 -3.32 -3.08
CA PRO A 249 22.41 -3.88 -2.00
C PRO A 249 22.72 -2.83 -0.94
N LYS A 250 22.75 -3.27 0.32
CA LYS A 250 23.33 -2.49 1.44
C LYS A 250 24.71 -2.02 1.00
N GLN A 251 24.90 -0.70 0.90
CA GLN A 251 26.26 -0.17 0.81
C GLN A 251 27.00 -0.50 2.13
N PRO A 252 28.28 -0.87 2.05
CA PRO A 252 29.07 -1.34 3.19
C PRO A 252 29.24 -0.28 4.27
#